data_AF-A0A960QUM7-F1
#
_entry.id   AF-A0A960QUM7-F1
#
_cell.length_a   1.000
_cell.length_b   1.000
_cell.length_c   1.000
_cell.angle_alpha   90.00
_cell.angle_beta   90.00
_cell.angle_gamma   90.00
#
_symmetry.space_group_name_H-M   'P 1'
#
loop_
_entity.id
_entity.type
_entity.pdbx_description
1 polymer ?
#
loop_
_entity_poly.entity_id
_entity_poly.type
_entity_poly.pdbx_seq_one_letter_code
_entity_poly.pdbx_strand_id
1 'polypeptide(L)'
;TLVEPLLLFETVMVENRSILDFIAADYTWLNGPLVGLYQLGESANPQIAMISGDAGILPADSQGPGATGNREVKKKSGSDATWYRIRLPNANRGGFLTMSGPLMVTSLPFRTSPVKRGAWLLETIFNRPPTEPKVAFAIENDTREAAQAMSIREKFEAHRDKAACFSCHVRLDPPGFALERFSPIGQWRDTDGTVAVDAKGTWNGRPFDGPAEFKRLVRDDPGEFARGFVEHLLSYALCRKLEIHDMPAVTAIRQAAAEDDWRFGTIVAEIVKSYPFTHARAEDGSATVENAAKGDRAFVGAPLDPSPINP
;
A
#
# COMPACT_ATOMS: atom_id res chain seq x y z
N THR A 1 -8.72 8.96 -9.68
CA THR A 1 -9.18 7.57 -9.46
C THR A 1 -7.96 6.68 -9.23
N LEU A 2 -8.03 5.72 -8.29
CA LEU A 2 -6.93 4.79 -7.95
C LEU A 2 -6.79 3.65 -8.99
N VAL A 3 -6.61 3.98 -10.27
CA VAL A 3 -6.68 2.99 -11.36
C VAL A 3 -5.48 2.04 -11.35
N GLU A 4 -4.25 2.54 -11.18
CA GLU A 4 -3.05 1.70 -11.15
C GLU A 4 -3.11 0.60 -10.06
N PRO A 5 -3.47 0.89 -8.79
CA PRO A 5 -3.71 -0.16 -7.80
C PRO A 5 -4.74 -1.20 -8.26
N LEU A 6 -5.88 -0.76 -8.78
CA LEU A 6 -6.94 -1.68 -9.23
C LEU A 6 -6.44 -2.62 -10.33
N LEU A 7 -5.67 -2.11 -11.28
CA LEU A 7 -5.07 -2.91 -12.33
C LEU A 7 -4.07 -3.94 -11.79
N LEU A 8 -3.26 -3.57 -10.78
CA LEU A 8 -2.37 -4.52 -10.11
C LEU A 8 -3.19 -5.63 -9.42
N PHE A 9 -4.23 -5.28 -8.66
CA PHE A 9 -5.14 -6.25 -8.02
C PHE A 9 -5.82 -7.16 -9.02
N GLU A 10 -6.39 -6.60 -10.10
CA GLU A 10 -7.01 -7.39 -11.16
C GLU A 10 -6.00 -8.35 -11.80
N THR A 11 -4.78 -7.88 -12.08
CA THR A 11 -3.71 -8.71 -12.67
C THR A 11 -3.40 -9.90 -11.76
N VAL A 12 -3.16 -9.66 -10.46
CA VAL A 12 -2.82 -10.73 -9.51
C VAL A 12 -3.96 -11.73 -9.37
N MET A 13 -5.21 -11.25 -9.32
CA MET A 13 -6.38 -12.11 -9.17
C MET A 13 -6.70 -12.91 -10.43
N VAL A 14 -6.81 -12.25 -11.59
CA VAL A 14 -7.25 -12.87 -12.85
C VAL A 14 -6.21 -13.82 -13.42
N GLU A 15 -4.93 -13.47 -13.35
CA GLU A 15 -3.84 -14.35 -13.79
C GLU A 15 -3.43 -15.36 -12.72
N ASN A 16 -4.11 -15.37 -11.56
CA ASN A 16 -3.76 -16.18 -10.40
C ASN A 16 -2.26 -16.08 -10.08
N ARG A 17 -1.75 -14.87 -9.88
CA ARG A 17 -0.32 -14.64 -9.59
C ARG A 17 -0.04 -14.82 -8.11
N SER A 18 1.23 -14.83 -7.78
CA SER A 18 1.70 -14.75 -6.39
C SER A 18 1.23 -13.45 -5.74
N ILE A 19 0.74 -13.50 -4.50
CA ILE A 19 0.41 -12.28 -3.73
C ILE A 19 1.66 -11.42 -3.46
N LEU A 20 2.86 -11.98 -3.62
CA LEU A 20 4.11 -11.23 -3.47
C LEU A 20 4.27 -10.13 -4.53
N ASP A 21 3.53 -10.19 -5.64
CA ASP A 21 3.48 -9.11 -6.64
C ASP A 21 2.84 -7.84 -6.07
N PHE A 22 2.04 -7.91 -5.00
CA PHE A 22 1.58 -6.72 -4.28
C PHE A 22 2.70 -5.96 -3.57
N ILE A 23 3.81 -6.63 -3.27
CA ILE A 23 4.98 -6.01 -2.64
C ILE A 23 6.04 -5.69 -3.68
N ALA A 24 6.40 -6.66 -4.51
CA ALA A 24 7.64 -6.62 -5.29
C ALA A 24 7.43 -7.08 -6.74
N ALA A 25 6.30 -6.72 -7.36
CA ALA A 25 6.11 -6.91 -8.80
C ALA A 25 7.27 -6.25 -9.58
N ASP A 26 7.73 -6.92 -10.64
CA ASP A 26 8.71 -6.39 -11.58
C ASP A 26 8.07 -5.56 -12.71
N TYR A 27 6.78 -5.25 -12.57
CA TYR A 27 5.98 -4.46 -13.48
C TYR A 27 5.14 -3.44 -12.71
N THR A 28 4.64 -2.44 -13.43
CA THR A 28 3.52 -1.61 -12.98
C THR A 28 2.59 -1.26 -14.13
N TRP A 29 1.48 -0.59 -13.85
CA TRP A 29 0.56 -0.06 -14.84
C TRP A 29 0.75 1.45 -15.00
N LEU A 30 0.96 1.90 -16.23
CA LEU A 30 1.27 3.30 -16.54
C LEU A 30 0.30 3.88 -17.57
N ASN A 31 0.09 5.19 -17.46
CA ASN A 31 -0.45 6.05 -18.50
C ASN A 31 0.54 7.22 -18.75
N GLY A 32 0.31 8.04 -19.77
CA GLY A 32 1.21 9.15 -20.15
C GLY A 32 1.63 10.04 -18.95
N PRO A 33 0.68 10.60 -18.18
CA PRO A 33 1.02 11.42 -17.00
C PRO A 33 1.85 10.69 -15.93
N LEU A 34 1.56 9.41 -15.67
CA LEU A 34 2.25 8.64 -14.62
C LEU A 34 3.69 8.31 -15.01
N VAL A 35 4.00 8.18 -16.31
CA VAL A 35 5.39 8.03 -16.79
C VAL A 35 6.26 9.20 -16.33
N GLY A 36 5.77 10.42 -16.56
CA GLY A 36 6.46 11.65 -16.14
C GLY A 36 6.59 11.76 -14.62
N LEU A 37 5.51 11.46 -13.89
CA LEU A 37 5.54 11.45 -12.42
C LEU A 37 6.52 10.42 -11.85
N TYR A 38 6.61 9.25 -12.49
CA TYR A 38 7.51 8.20 -12.05
C TYR A 38 8.96 8.39 -12.46
N GLN A 39 9.24 9.39 -13.30
CA GLN A 39 10.57 9.69 -13.85
C GLN A 39 11.19 8.47 -14.54
N LEU A 40 10.34 7.66 -15.19
CA LEU A 40 10.82 6.52 -15.96
C LEU A 40 11.28 7.03 -17.32
N GLY A 41 12.60 7.06 -17.53
CA GLY A 41 13.20 7.57 -18.76
C GLY A 41 12.90 6.68 -19.97
N GLU A 42 12.82 7.31 -21.14
CA GLU A 42 12.52 6.67 -22.43
C GLU A 42 13.55 5.58 -22.82
N SER A 43 14.80 5.73 -22.39
CA SER A 43 15.89 4.78 -22.65
C SER A 43 15.81 3.48 -21.84
N ALA A 44 14.98 3.45 -20.79
CA ALA A 44 14.91 2.33 -19.86
C ALA A 44 13.97 1.20 -20.33
N ASN A 45 13.00 1.54 -21.19
CA ASN A 45 12.11 0.59 -21.86
C ASN A 45 11.47 1.29 -23.09
N PRO A 46 11.65 0.78 -24.32
CA PRO A 46 11.09 1.40 -25.53
C PRO A 46 9.58 1.61 -25.49
N GLN A 47 8.84 0.79 -24.73
CA GLN A 47 7.40 0.95 -24.55
C GLN A 47 7.06 2.19 -23.71
N ILE A 48 7.93 2.62 -22.80
CA ILE A 48 7.71 3.81 -21.98
C ILE A 48 7.73 5.08 -22.85
N ALA A 49 8.64 5.13 -23.83
CA ALA A 49 8.69 6.21 -24.82
C ALA A 49 7.42 6.33 -25.67
N MET A 50 6.78 5.19 -25.97
CA MET A 50 5.54 5.14 -26.75
C MET A 50 4.31 5.57 -25.94
N ILE A 51 4.38 5.50 -24.59
CA ILE A 51 3.33 5.95 -23.68
C ILE A 51 3.46 7.45 -23.38
N SER A 52 4.69 7.98 -23.37
CA SER A 52 4.98 9.40 -23.13
C SER A 52 4.74 10.29 -24.35
N GLY A 53 4.82 9.77 -25.57
CA GLY A 53 4.51 10.50 -26.80
C GLY A 53 3.00 10.68 -27.03
N ASP A 54 2.61 11.77 -27.71
CA ASP A 54 1.22 12.22 -28.03
C ASP A 54 0.28 11.16 -28.64
N ALA A 55 0.77 9.95 -28.95
CA ALA A 55 -0.05 8.85 -29.40
C ALA A 55 -0.72 8.08 -28.25
N GLY A 56 -0.09 7.98 -27.05
CA GLY A 56 -0.63 7.18 -25.94
C GLY A 56 -1.07 5.76 -26.34
N ILE A 57 -0.51 5.21 -27.43
CA ILE A 57 -0.91 3.97 -28.11
C ILE A 57 0.34 3.10 -28.23
N LEU A 58 0.39 2.00 -27.47
CA LEU A 58 1.25 0.88 -27.84
C LEU A 58 0.62 0.16 -29.05
N PRO A 59 1.40 -0.27 -30.06
CA PRO A 59 0.89 -1.09 -31.15
C PRO A 59 0.12 -2.31 -30.59
N ALA A 60 -1.05 -2.62 -31.17
CA ALA A 60 -1.95 -3.68 -30.69
C ALA A 60 -1.31 -5.08 -30.64
N ASP A 61 -0.18 -5.25 -31.32
CA ASP A 61 0.63 -6.46 -31.44
C ASP A 61 1.92 -6.43 -30.60
N SER A 62 2.17 -5.37 -29.81
CA SER A 62 3.34 -5.25 -28.93
C SER A 62 3.20 -6.14 -27.67
N GLN A 63 3.20 -7.44 -27.90
CA GLN A 63 3.38 -8.49 -26.89
C GLN A 63 4.82 -8.40 -26.36
N GLY A 64 5.06 -7.60 -25.32
CA GLY A 64 6.35 -7.57 -24.62
C GLY A 64 6.61 -8.89 -23.87
N PRO A 65 7.86 -9.22 -23.51
CA PRO A 65 8.15 -10.39 -22.68
C PRO A 65 7.49 -10.19 -21.30
N GLY A 66 6.40 -10.93 -21.06
CA GLY A 66 5.36 -10.62 -20.07
C GLY A 66 3.92 -10.70 -20.61
N ALA A 67 3.80 -11.07 -21.90
CA ALA A 67 2.62 -11.34 -22.74
C ALA A 67 1.56 -12.33 -22.18
N THR A 68 1.08 -12.12 -20.97
CA THR A 68 -0.28 -12.53 -20.59
C THR A 68 -1.08 -11.25 -20.36
N GLY A 69 -1.90 -10.92 -21.36
CA GLY A 69 -3.01 -9.98 -21.23
C GLY A 69 -2.65 -8.51 -21.05
N ASN A 70 -2.25 -7.83 -22.14
CA ASN A 70 -2.56 -6.40 -22.26
C ASN A 70 -4.09 -6.27 -22.34
N ARG A 71 -4.77 -6.25 -21.18
CA ARG A 71 -6.15 -5.81 -21.11
C ARG A 71 -6.10 -4.29 -21.28
N GLU A 72 -6.42 -3.82 -22.47
CA GLU A 72 -6.96 -2.47 -22.61
C GLU A 72 -8.13 -2.40 -21.62
N VAL A 73 -7.96 -1.70 -20.49
CA VAL A 73 -9.11 -1.30 -19.68
C VAL A 73 -9.79 -0.17 -20.43
N LYS A 74 -10.45 -0.56 -21.54
CA LYS A 74 -11.32 0.30 -22.32
C LYS A 74 -12.54 0.60 -21.46
N LYS A 75 -12.66 1.88 -21.09
CA LYS A 75 -13.93 2.59 -20.85
C LYS A 75 -14.71 2.24 -19.56
N LYS A 76 -14.11 2.33 -18.37
CA LYS A 76 -14.92 2.37 -17.13
C LYS A 76 -14.59 3.45 -16.09
N SER A 77 -13.56 4.26 -16.31
CA SER A 77 -13.32 5.48 -15.53
C SER A 77 -13.49 6.65 -16.49
N GLY A 78 -14.26 7.68 -16.13
CA GLY A 78 -14.57 8.84 -16.96
C GLY A 78 -13.38 9.76 -17.29
N SER A 79 -12.19 9.19 -17.51
CA SER A 79 -11.00 9.83 -18.04
C SER A 79 -10.45 8.93 -19.15
N ASP A 80 -10.28 9.48 -20.36
CA ASP A 80 -9.89 8.79 -21.60
C ASP A 80 -8.44 8.25 -21.63
N ALA A 81 -7.88 7.84 -20.49
CA ALA A 81 -6.50 7.38 -20.41
C ALA A 81 -6.39 5.87 -20.65
N THR A 82 -5.63 5.48 -21.68
CA THR A 82 -5.17 4.09 -21.89
C THR A 82 -4.07 3.74 -20.89
N TRP A 83 -4.11 2.51 -20.38
CA TRP A 83 -3.16 1.99 -19.41
C TRP A 83 -2.38 0.81 -19.96
N TYR A 84 -1.11 0.74 -19.60
CA TYR A 84 -0.18 -0.26 -20.10
C TYR A 84 0.57 -0.93 -18.97
N ARG A 85 0.61 -2.26 -19.01
CA ARG A 85 1.46 -3.05 -18.14
C ARG A 85 2.89 -3.00 -18.65
N ILE A 86 3.80 -2.50 -17.84
CA ILE A 86 5.18 -2.24 -18.25
C ILE A 86 6.14 -2.90 -17.26
N ARG A 87 7.10 -3.65 -17.80
CA ARG A 87 8.25 -4.15 -17.04
C ARG A 87 9.10 -2.97 -16.58
N LEU A 88 9.38 -2.92 -15.29
CA LEU A 88 10.16 -1.87 -14.66
C LEU A 88 11.67 -2.09 -14.89
N PRO A 89 12.43 -0.99 -15.06
CA PRO A 89 13.87 -1.09 -15.33
C PRO A 89 14.70 -1.42 -14.08
N ASN A 90 14.13 -1.25 -12.89
CA ASN A 90 14.75 -1.58 -11.62
C ASN A 90 13.68 -1.95 -10.59
N ALA A 91 14.13 -2.48 -9.45
CA ALA A 91 13.26 -2.93 -8.38
C ALA A 91 12.82 -1.81 -7.40
N ASN A 92 13.14 -0.53 -7.65
CA ASN A 92 12.73 0.54 -6.74
C ASN A 92 11.21 0.74 -6.78
N ARG A 93 10.61 0.68 -7.96
CA ARG A 93 9.15 0.68 -8.15
C ARG A 93 8.60 -0.73 -8.27
N GLY A 94 7.28 -0.85 -8.34
CA GLY A 94 6.56 -2.12 -8.41
C GLY A 94 6.03 -2.54 -7.04
N GLY A 95 4.86 -3.17 -7.07
CA GLY A 95 4.03 -3.38 -5.89
C GLY A 95 3.30 -2.11 -5.43
N PHE A 96 2.28 -2.29 -4.61
CA PHE A 96 1.36 -1.24 -4.17
C PHE A 96 2.04 -0.16 -3.33
N LEU A 97 2.98 -0.53 -2.45
CA LEU A 97 3.64 0.40 -1.53
C LEU A 97 4.49 1.50 -2.18
N THR A 98 4.87 1.33 -3.45
CA THR A 98 5.74 2.29 -4.17
C THR A 98 4.97 3.12 -5.21
N MET A 99 3.63 3.01 -5.21
CA MET A 99 2.76 3.79 -6.07
C MET A 99 2.53 5.20 -5.52
N SER A 100 2.31 6.18 -6.40
CA SER A 100 2.10 7.59 -6.00
C SER A 100 0.91 7.78 -5.05
N GLY A 101 -0.17 7.02 -5.21
CA GLY A 101 -1.36 7.10 -4.35
C GLY A 101 -1.03 6.86 -2.86
N PRO A 102 -0.56 5.66 -2.50
CA PRO A 102 -0.08 5.36 -1.14
C PRO A 102 0.97 6.34 -0.62
N LEU A 103 1.96 6.72 -1.44
CA LEU A 103 3.01 7.66 -1.03
C LEU A 103 2.47 9.05 -0.69
N MET A 104 1.43 9.50 -1.40
CA MET A 104 0.78 10.79 -1.17
C MET A 104 -0.07 10.80 0.09
N VAL A 105 -0.93 9.79 0.28
CA VAL A 105 -1.82 9.74 1.45
C VAL A 105 -1.07 9.54 2.78
N THR A 106 0.16 9.03 2.71
CA THR A 106 1.05 8.82 3.86
C THR A 106 2.05 9.96 4.06
N SER A 107 1.93 11.06 3.32
CA SER A 107 2.80 12.23 3.44
C SER A 107 2.10 13.44 4.07
N LEU A 108 2.87 14.48 4.38
CA LEU A 108 2.36 15.80 4.79
C LEU A 108 2.35 16.75 3.58
N PRO A 109 1.63 17.88 3.62
CA PRO A 109 1.47 18.77 2.46
C PRO A 109 2.78 19.20 1.80
N PHE A 110 3.83 19.44 2.59
CA PHE A 110 5.12 19.96 2.10
C PHE A 110 6.31 19.02 2.30
N ARG A 111 6.10 17.82 2.88
CA ARG A 111 7.19 16.90 3.23
C ARG A 111 6.73 15.45 3.37
N THR A 112 7.68 14.53 3.29
CA THR A 112 7.46 13.12 3.60
C THR A 112 7.23 12.93 5.10
N SER A 113 6.68 11.77 5.47
CA SER A 113 6.55 11.35 6.86
C SER A 113 6.89 9.86 6.99
N PRO A 114 8.13 9.51 7.35
CA PRO A 114 8.53 8.11 7.57
C PRO A 114 7.62 7.41 8.58
N VAL A 115 7.22 8.11 9.65
CA VAL A 115 6.34 7.56 10.69
C VAL A 115 4.95 7.23 10.13
N LYS A 116 4.32 8.12 9.36
CA LYS A 116 3.02 7.83 8.74
C LYS A 116 3.12 6.72 7.70
N ARG A 117 4.18 6.71 6.88
CA ARG A 117 4.46 5.65 5.91
C ARG A 117 4.65 4.29 6.58
N GLY A 118 5.45 4.25 7.63
CA GLY A 118 5.73 3.05 8.40
C GLY A 118 4.49 2.53 9.14
N ALA A 119 3.73 3.42 9.80
CA ALA A 119 2.47 3.08 10.45
C ALA A 119 1.48 2.47 9.44
N TRP A 120 1.31 3.14 8.30
CA TRP A 120 0.43 2.67 7.23
C TRP A 120 0.86 1.32 6.68
N LEU A 121 2.16 1.10 6.43
CA LEU A 121 2.67 -0.20 5.98
C LEU A 121 2.37 -1.29 7.02
N LEU A 122 2.66 -1.04 8.28
CA LEU A 122 2.42 -2.01 9.35
C LEU A 122 0.93 -2.34 9.49
N GLU A 123 0.06 -1.33 9.48
CA GLU A 123 -1.38 -1.51 9.61
C GLU A 123 -2.02 -2.14 8.37
N THR A 124 -1.77 -1.57 7.18
CA THR A 124 -2.48 -1.92 5.94
C THR A 124 -1.87 -3.10 5.20
N ILE A 125 -0.55 -3.27 5.26
CA ILE A 125 0.16 -4.31 4.49
C ILE A 125 0.48 -5.53 5.36
N PHE A 126 0.92 -5.31 6.60
CA PHE A 126 1.34 -6.40 7.48
C PHE A 126 0.27 -6.83 8.49
N ASN A 127 -0.88 -6.15 8.57
CA ASN A 127 -1.91 -6.35 9.61
C ASN A 127 -1.30 -6.39 11.03
N ARG A 128 -0.45 -5.41 11.33
CA ARG A 128 0.25 -5.21 12.62
C ARG A 128 0.16 -3.74 13.01
N PRO A 129 -1.05 -3.19 13.24
CA PRO A 129 -1.20 -1.78 13.58
C PRO A 129 -0.24 -1.41 14.74
N PRO A 130 0.50 -0.30 14.63
CA PRO A 130 1.39 0.12 15.69
C PRO A 130 0.59 0.42 16.96
N THR A 131 1.18 0.13 18.12
CA THR A 131 0.56 0.47 19.40
C THR A 131 0.49 1.98 19.55
N GLU A 132 -0.67 2.51 19.94
CA GLU A 132 -0.82 3.94 20.19
C GLU A 132 0.21 4.41 21.22
N PRO A 133 0.95 5.49 20.94
CA PRO A 133 1.91 6.03 21.89
C PRO A 133 1.16 6.62 23.09
N LYS A 134 1.67 6.39 24.31
CA LYS A 134 1.10 6.98 25.53
C LYS A 134 1.16 8.51 25.54
N VAL A 135 2.06 9.11 24.75
CA VAL A 135 2.22 10.56 24.60
C VAL A 135 2.55 10.85 23.13
N ALA A 136 1.76 11.70 22.48
CA ALA A 136 2.03 12.18 21.13
C ALA A 136 2.65 13.59 21.21
N PHE A 137 3.84 13.78 20.66
CA PHE A 137 4.42 15.10 20.45
C PHE A 137 4.51 15.36 18.96
N ALA A 138 3.93 16.47 18.48
CA ALA A 138 4.13 16.91 17.12
C ALA A 138 5.57 17.43 16.97
N ILE A 139 6.22 17.10 15.85
CA ILE A 139 7.43 17.82 15.44
C ILE A 139 6.95 19.22 15.02
N GLU A 140 7.24 20.23 15.82
CA GLU A 140 6.93 21.63 15.52
C GLU A 140 7.69 22.10 14.26
N ASN A 141 7.09 23.07 13.55
CA ASN A 141 7.57 23.73 12.32
C ASN A 141 7.32 22.95 11.01
N ASP A 142 6.07 22.98 10.54
CA ASP A 142 5.64 22.50 9.22
C ASP A 142 5.69 23.60 8.14
N THR A 143 6.53 24.63 8.31
CA THR A 143 6.77 25.65 7.29
C THR A 143 7.70 25.11 6.19
N ARG A 144 7.58 25.68 4.98
CA ARG A 144 8.41 25.27 3.83
C ARG A 144 9.91 25.46 4.11
N GLU A 145 10.26 26.53 4.82
CA GLU A 145 11.63 26.85 5.19
C GLU A 145 12.18 25.88 6.24
N ALA A 146 11.37 25.51 7.25
CA ALA A 146 11.76 24.55 8.27
C ALA A 146 11.92 23.13 7.72
N ALA A 147 11.11 22.75 6.71
CA ALA A 147 11.27 21.49 6.00
C ALA A 147 12.65 21.35 5.34
N GLN A 148 13.25 22.45 4.87
CA GLN A 148 14.50 22.48 4.10
C GLN A 148 15.80 22.56 4.94
N ALA A 149 15.72 22.86 6.24
CA ALA A 149 16.89 23.18 7.07
C ALA A 149 17.69 21.96 7.58
N MET A 150 17.05 20.80 7.76
CA MET A 150 17.68 19.52 8.13
C MET A 150 16.91 18.39 7.45
N SER A 151 17.59 17.26 7.19
CA SER A 151 16.90 16.11 6.63
C SER A 151 15.80 15.63 7.57
N ILE A 152 14.74 15.06 7.00
CA ILE A 152 13.67 14.45 7.78
C ILE A 152 14.23 13.36 8.72
N ARG A 153 15.23 12.60 8.26
CA ARG A 153 15.89 11.55 9.07
C ARG A 153 16.52 12.11 10.34
N GLU A 154 17.35 13.14 10.23
CA GLU A 154 18.03 13.74 11.40
C GLU A 154 17.04 14.29 12.43
N LYS A 155 15.95 14.93 11.97
CA LYS A 155 14.87 15.43 12.83
C LYS A 155 14.21 14.30 13.62
N PHE A 156 13.99 13.15 12.98
CA PHE A 156 13.35 12.00 13.63
C PHE A 156 14.30 11.23 14.55
N GLU A 157 15.57 11.08 14.20
CA GLU A 157 16.54 10.39 15.07
C GLU A 157 16.76 11.13 16.38
N ALA A 158 16.87 12.46 16.35
CA ALA A 158 16.93 13.29 17.56
C ALA A 158 15.71 13.11 18.48
N HIS A 159 14.53 12.80 17.92
CA HIS A 159 13.33 12.48 18.69
C HIS A 159 13.33 11.04 19.23
N ARG A 160 13.85 10.09 18.44
CA ARG A 160 13.88 8.66 18.73
C ARG A 160 14.83 8.27 19.86
N ASP A 161 15.92 9.00 20.06
CA ASP A 161 16.98 8.67 21.02
C ASP A 161 16.53 8.72 22.50
N LYS A 162 15.30 9.20 22.76
CA LYS A 162 14.68 9.08 24.07
C LYS A 162 14.25 7.63 24.32
N ALA A 163 14.68 7.06 25.45
CA ALA A 163 14.37 5.67 25.82
C ALA A 163 12.87 5.31 25.76
N ALA A 164 11.99 6.29 26.02
CA ALA A 164 10.53 6.12 25.93
C ALA A 164 9.99 5.96 24.50
N CYS A 165 10.73 6.42 23.48
CA CYS A 165 10.32 6.40 22.07
C CYS A 165 10.93 5.22 21.31
N PHE A 166 12.16 4.82 21.64
CA PHE A 166 12.90 3.78 20.93
C PHE A 166 12.14 2.43 20.80
N SER A 167 11.48 1.97 21.87
CA SER A 167 10.83 0.65 21.91
C SER A 167 9.70 0.49 20.90
N CYS A 168 8.99 1.57 20.56
CA CYS A 168 7.95 1.55 19.53
C CYS A 168 8.54 1.82 18.14
N HIS A 169 9.50 2.74 18.05
CA HIS A 169 10.09 3.19 16.80
C HIS A 169 10.99 2.16 16.10
N VAL A 170 11.60 1.24 16.85
CA VAL A 170 12.46 0.16 16.29
C VAL A 170 11.75 -0.72 15.25
N ARG A 171 10.42 -0.86 15.36
CA ARG A 171 9.61 -1.58 14.36
C ARG A 171 8.84 -0.65 13.43
N LEU A 172 8.44 0.52 13.92
CA LEU A 172 7.61 1.48 13.19
C LEU A 172 8.37 2.18 12.05
N ASP A 173 9.59 2.62 12.32
CA ASP A 173 10.32 3.50 11.40
C ASP A 173 10.92 2.79 10.18
N PRO A 174 11.53 1.58 10.29
CA PRO A 174 12.20 0.95 9.16
C PRO A 174 11.37 0.88 7.86
N PRO A 175 10.12 0.37 7.87
CA PRO A 175 9.32 0.33 6.64
C PRO A 175 9.06 1.73 6.05
N GLY A 176 8.97 2.76 6.90
CA GLY A 176 8.88 4.16 6.47
C GLY A 176 10.16 4.67 5.81
N PHE A 177 11.32 4.42 6.43
CA PHE A 177 12.63 4.80 5.90
C PHE A 177 12.90 4.17 4.53
N ALA A 178 12.47 2.93 4.30
CA ALA A 178 12.60 2.27 3.01
C ALA A 178 11.98 3.07 1.85
N LEU A 179 10.95 3.87 2.13
CA LEU A 179 10.24 4.68 1.14
C LEU A 179 10.74 6.13 1.07
N GLU A 180 11.71 6.54 1.87
CA GLU A 180 12.09 7.95 1.94
C GLU A 180 12.74 8.48 0.66
N ARG A 181 13.30 7.64 -0.21
CA ARG A 181 13.72 8.09 -1.55
C ARG A 181 12.58 8.53 -2.46
N PHE A 182 11.33 8.39 -2.03
CA PHE A 182 10.17 8.95 -2.71
C PHE A 182 9.71 10.26 -2.08
N SER A 183 9.51 11.27 -2.90
CA SER A 183 8.87 12.54 -2.54
C SER A 183 7.41 12.32 -2.10
N PRO A 184 6.72 13.35 -1.57
CA PRO A 184 5.31 13.23 -1.19
C PRO A 184 4.41 12.71 -2.31
N ILE A 185 4.66 13.09 -3.56
CA ILE A 185 3.88 12.65 -4.72
C ILE A 185 4.47 11.40 -5.41
N GLY A 186 5.52 10.81 -4.84
CA GLY A 186 6.11 9.56 -5.34
C GLY A 186 7.20 9.72 -6.40
N GLN A 187 7.75 10.92 -6.61
CA GLN A 187 8.95 11.10 -7.45
C GLN A 187 10.20 10.61 -6.73
N TRP A 188 11.19 10.11 -7.47
CA TRP A 188 12.47 9.74 -6.88
C TRP A 188 13.26 10.99 -6.47
N ARG A 189 13.97 10.89 -5.35
CA ARG A 189 14.85 11.93 -4.84
C ARG A 189 16.10 11.32 -4.21
N ASP A 190 17.25 11.86 -4.59
CA ASP A 190 18.54 11.55 -3.96
C ASP A 190 18.86 12.52 -2.81
N THR A 191 18.24 13.71 -2.81
CA THR A 191 18.40 14.74 -1.78
C THR A 191 17.07 15.26 -1.24
N ASP A 192 17.12 15.76 -0.01
CA ASP A 192 16.11 16.56 0.65
C ASP A 192 16.67 17.97 0.87
N GLY A 193 16.34 18.90 -0.03
CA GLY A 193 17.08 20.15 -0.14
C GLY A 193 18.53 19.89 -0.51
N THR A 194 19.45 20.25 0.38
CA THR A 194 20.91 20.08 0.20
C THR A 194 21.47 18.81 0.82
N VAL A 195 20.66 18.04 1.57
CA VAL A 195 21.12 16.86 2.32
C VAL A 195 20.76 15.59 1.56
N ALA A 196 21.66 14.61 1.50
CA ALA A 196 21.36 13.32 0.89
C ALA A 196 20.27 12.56 1.66
N VAL A 197 19.37 11.89 0.95
CA VAL A 197 18.31 11.08 1.58
C VAL A 197 18.91 9.80 2.13
N ASP A 198 18.74 9.58 3.44
CA ASP A 198 19.05 8.31 4.10
C ASP A 198 17.81 7.43 4.22
N ALA A 199 17.74 6.41 3.36
CA ALA A 199 16.68 5.39 3.35
C ALA A 199 17.14 4.04 3.93
N LYS A 200 18.23 4.03 4.70
CA LYS A 200 18.74 2.82 5.34
C LYS A 200 17.93 2.45 6.56
N GLY A 201 17.79 1.15 6.80
CA GLY A 201 17.16 0.63 8.00
C GLY A 201 17.48 -0.83 8.24
N THR A 202 16.79 -1.42 9.21
CA THR A 202 16.89 -2.85 9.51
C THR A 202 15.49 -3.43 9.64
N TRP A 203 15.22 -4.50 8.90
CA TRP A 203 13.96 -5.24 8.93
C TRP A 203 14.25 -6.67 9.36
N ASN A 204 13.66 -7.10 10.48
CA ASN A 204 13.87 -8.43 11.06
C ASN A 204 15.36 -8.82 11.19
N GLY A 205 16.18 -7.87 11.66
CA GLY A 205 17.63 -8.05 11.84
C GLY A 205 18.47 -7.98 10.56
N ARG A 206 17.86 -7.83 9.39
CA ARG A 206 18.56 -7.70 8.10
C ARG A 206 18.62 -6.22 7.68
N PRO A 207 19.80 -5.67 7.35
CA PRO A 207 19.91 -4.30 6.87
C PRO A 207 19.35 -4.17 5.44
N PHE A 208 18.87 -2.98 5.11
CA PHE A 208 18.48 -2.60 3.75
C PHE A 208 18.83 -1.14 3.50
N ASP A 209 18.96 -0.77 2.23
CA ASP A 209 19.06 0.60 1.76
C ASP A 209 17.99 0.89 0.69
N GLY A 210 16.88 1.51 1.12
CA GLY A 210 15.79 1.92 0.25
C GLY A 210 14.83 0.80 -0.19
N PRO A 211 13.95 1.12 -1.15
CA PRO A 211 12.73 0.35 -1.37
C PRO A 211 12.99 -0.99 -2.07
N ALA A 212 13.93 -1.04 -3.01
CA ALA A 212 14.27 -2.29 -3.70
C ALA A 212 14.75 -3.37 -2.72
N GLU A 213 15.64 -2.99 -1.80
CA GLU A 213 16.19 -3.91 -0.81
C GLU A 213 15.16 -4.32 0.23
N PHE A 214 14.38 -3.37 0.76
CA PHE A 214 13.29 -3.67 1.69
C PHE A 214 12.27 -4.65 1.07
N LYS A 215 11.85 -4.40 -0.17
CA LYS A 215 10.93 -5.30 -0.89
C LYS A 215 11.52 -6.68 -1.08
N ARG A 216 12.82 -6.78 -1.39
CA ARG A 216 13.53 -8.06 -1.46
C ARG A 216 13.51 -8.78 -0.11
N LEU A 217 13.77 -8.09 1.01
CA LEU A 217 13.70 -8.70 2.35
C LEU A 217 12.30 -9.30 2.64
N VAL A 218 11.23 -8.56 2.31
CA VAL A 218 9.85 -9.04 2.48
C VAL A 218 9.52 -10.20 1.54
N ARG A 219 10.07 -10.20 0.31
CA ARG A 219 9.87 -11.29 -0.66
C ARG A 219 10.63 -12.57 -0.26
N ASP A 220 11.84 -12.43 0.26
CA ASP A 220 12.68 -13.54 0.71
C ASP A 220 12.10 -14.25 1.94
N ASP A 221 11.46 -13.48 2.84
CA ASP A 221 10.75 -14.01 4.01
C ASP A 221 9.31 -13.44 4.05
N PRO A 222 8.40 -14.02 3.24
CA PRO A 222 7.04 -13.50 3.08
C PRO A 222 6.14 -13.80 4.27
N GLY A 223 6.63 -14.49 5.30
CA GLY A 223 5.82 -15.04 6.37
C GLY A 223 4.91 -14.01 7.04
N GLU A 224 5.44 -12.82 7.35
CA GLU A 224 4.67 -11.75 7.99
C GLU A 224 3.66 -11.09 7.05
N PHE A 225 4.05 -10.84 5.79
CA PHE A 225 3.17 -10.27 4.77
C PHE A 225 2.02 -11.21 4.44
N ALA A 226 2.33 -12.47 4.14
CA ALA A 226 1.33 -13.49 3.81
C ALA A 226 0.36 -13.72 4.97
N ARG A 227 0.83 -13.67 6.23
CA ARG A 227 -0.06 -13.71 7.39
C ARG A 227 -1.04 -12.54 7.39
N GLY A 228 -0.54 -11.31 7.28
CA GLY A 228 -1.41 -10.13 7.28
C GLY A 228 -2.42 -10.14 6.13
N PHE A 229 -1.97 -10.56 4.95
CA PHE A 229 -2.84 -10.72 3.78
C PHE A 229 -3.96 -11.74 4.00
N VAL A 230 -3.63 -12.93 4.50
CA VAL A 230 -4.60 -13.99 4.81
C VAL A 230 -5.57 -13.54 5.89
N GLU A 231 -5.09 -12.86 6.94
CA GLU A 231 -5.95 -12.34 8.00
C GLU A 231 -6.95 -11.29 7.49
N HIS A 232 -6.51 -10.34 6.67
CA HIS A 232 -7.40 -9.36 6.05
C HIS A 232 -8.46 -10.04 5.18
N LEU A 233 -8.04 -10.97 4.31
CA LEU A 233 -8.94 -11.61 3.36
C LEU A 233 -9.92 -12.56 4.06
N LEU A 234 -9.47 -13.32 5.07
CA LEU A 234 -10.35 -14.17 5.87
C LEU A 234 -11.32 -13.32 6.70
N SER A 235 -10.87 -12.25 7.35
CA SER A 235 -11.75 -11.33 8.08
C SER A 235 -12.83 -10.73 7.18
N TYR A 236 -12.44 -10.32 5.96
CA TYR A 236 -13.38 -9.85 4.94
C TYR A 236 -14.38 -10.94 4.54
N ALA A 237 -13.91 -12.16 4.27
CA ALA A 237 -14.76 -13.28 3.86
C ALA A 237 -15.77 -13.71 4.95
N LEU A 238 -15.39 -13.55 6.24
CA LEU A 238 -16.24 -13.87 7.38
C LEU A 238 -17.11 -12.69 7.83
N CYS A 239 -16.90 -11.48 7.28
CA CYS A 239 -17.54 -10.24 7.70
C CYS A 239 -17.41 -9.93 9.20
N ARG A 240 -16.31 -10.38 9.84
CA ARG A 240 -16.01 -10.13 11.26
C ARG A 240 -14.52 -10.07 11.53
N LYS A 241 -14.14 -9.54 12.69
CA LYS A 241 -12.75 -9.64 13.17
C LYS A 241 -12.40 -11.10 13.46
N LEU A 242 -11.14 -11.44 13.22
CA LEU A 242 -10.62 -12.75 13.58
C LEU A 242 -10.35 -12.82 15.08
N GLU A 243 -10.61 -13.99 15.64
CA GLU A 243 -10.35 -14.33 17.02
C GLU A 243 -9.25 -15.40 17.11
N ILE A 244 -8.83 -15.70 18.34
CA ILE A 244 -7.77 -16.68 18.60
C ILE A 244 -8.10 -18.06 17.98
N HIS A 245 -9.38 -18.44 17.97
CA HIS A 245 -9.82 -19.72 17.42
C HIS A 245 -9.74 -19.80 15.88
N ASP A 246 -9.59 -18.67 15.18
CA ASP A 246 -9.39 -18.64 13.73
C ASP A 246 -7.92 -18.85 13.31
N MET A 247 -6.98 -18.66 14.25
CA MET A 247 -5.53 -18.71 13.95
C MET A 247 -5.03 -20.06 13.41
N PRO A 248 -5.59 -21.22 13.79
CA PRO A 248 -5.28 -22.49 13.12
C PRO A 248 -5.63 -22.47 11.63
N ALA A 249 -6.75 -21.86 11.24
CA ALA A 249 -7.13 -21.72 9.83
C ALA A 249 -6.18 -20.80 9.08
N VAL A 250 -5.81 -19.65 9.66
CA VAL A 250 -4.79 -18.74 9.09
C VAL A 250 -3.47 -19.48 8.85
N THR A 251 -3.05 -20.32 9.81
CA THR A 251 -1.82 -21.11 9.69
C THR A 251 -1.90 -22.12 8.55
N ALA A 252 -3.00 -22.88 8.46
CA ALA A 252 -3.21 -23.87 7.41
C ALA A 252 -3.27 -23.24 6.02
N ILE A 253 -3.99 -22.13 5.86
CA ILE A 253 -4.08 -21.39 4.58
C ILE A 253 -2.70 -20.90 4.15
N ARG A 254 -1.89 -20.36 5.07
CA ARG A 254 -0.53 -19.91 4.76
C ARG A 254 0.39 -21.06 4.34
N GLN A 255 0.28 -22.22 4.97
CA GLN A 255 1.07 -23.40 4.62
C GLN A 255 0.74 -23.87 3.20
N ALA A 256 -0.54 -24.04 2.90
CA ALA A 256 -0.99 -24.41 1.56
C ALA A 256 -0.60 -23.37 0.50
N ALA A 257 -0.70 -22.07 0.82
CA ALA A 257 -0.25 -21.01 -0.08
C ALA A 257 1.27 -21.07 -0.32
N ALA A 258 2.07 -21.36 0.71
CA ALA A 258 3.52 -21.49 0.57
C ALA A 258 3.93 -22.67 -0.34
N GLU A 259 3.20 -23.78 -0.28
CA GLU A 259 3.40 -24.96 -1.13
C GLU A 259 3.09 -24.68 -2.60
N ASP A 260 2.24 -23.70 -2.88
CA ASP A 260 1.83 -23.28 -4.22
C ASP A 260 2.28 -21.84 -4.54
N ASP A 261 3.53 -21.48 -4.23
CA ASP A 261 4.17 -20.21 -4.64
C ASP A 261 3.35 -18.93 -4.33
N TRP A 262 2.64 -18.97 -3.20
CA TRP A 262 1.78 -17.89 -2.69
C TRP A 262 0.70 -17.43 -3.67
N ARG A 263 0.17 -18.34 -4.50
CA ARG A 263 -0.87 -18.03 -5.49
C ARG A 263 -2.15 -17.51 -4.83
N PHE A 264 -2.69 -16.41 -5.36
CA PHE A 264 -3.90 -15.77 -4.82
C PHE A 264 -5.10 -16.73 -4.79
N GLY A 265 -5.29 -17.51 -5.87
CA GLY A 265 -6.38 -18.48 -6.00
C GLY A 265 -6.31 -19.58 -4.95
N THR A 266 -5.10 -20.03 -4.57
CA THR A 266 -4.92 -21.03 -3.51
C THR A 266 -5.35 -20.48 -2.16
N ILE A 267 -4.99 -19.23 -1.83
CA ILE A 267 -5.46 -18.58 -0.61
C ILE A 267 -6.99 -18.52 -0.58
N VAL A 268 -7.63 -18.09 -1.67
CA VAL A 268 -9.10 -18.03 -1.76
C VAL A 268 -9.72 -19.42 -1.62
N ALA A 269 -9.20 -20.42 -2.32
CA ALA A 269 -9.68 -21.79 -2.27
C ALA A 269 -9.58 -22.39 -0.85
N GLU A 270 -8.50 -22.12 -0.13
CA GLU A 270 -8.32 -22.60 1.24
C GLU A 270 -9.17 -21.83 2.24
N ILE A 271 -9.42 -20.53 2.03
CA ILE A 271 -10.40 -19.78 2.82
C ILE A 271 -11.79 -20.42 2.71
N VAL A 272 -12.28 -20.71 1.50
CA VAL A 272 -13.64 -21.25 1.33
C VAL A 272 -13.80 -22.69 1.83
N LYS A 273 -12.69 -23.45 1.92
CA LYS A 273 -12.67 -24.80 2.53
C LYS A 273 -12.48 -24.76 4.05
N SER A 274 -12.07 -23.62 4.60
CA SER A 274 -11.71 -23.51 6.01
C SER A 274 -12.93 -23.72 6.93
N TYR A 275 -12.67 -24.24 8.13
CA TYR A 275 -13.69 -24.40 9.16
C TYR A 275 -14.45 -23.10 9.48
N PRO A 276 -13.79 -21.94 9.75
CA PRO A 276 -14.52 -20.72 10.10
C PRO A 276 -15.43 -20.22 8.97
N PHE A 277 -15.12 -20.48 7.70
CA PHE A 277 -15.95 -20.09 6.57
C PHE A 277 -17.15 -21.04 6.38
N THR A 278 -16.90 -22.35 6.41
CA THR A 278 -17.93 -23.38 6.17
C THR A 278 -18.91 -23.54 7.33
N HIS A 279 -18.52 -23.14 8.54
CA HIS A 279 -19.32 -23.21 9.77
C HIS A 279 -19.58 -21.82 10.34
N ALA A 280 -19.61 -20.80 9.49
CA ALA A 280 -20.02 -19.46 9.88
C ALA A 280 -21.42 -19.53 10.51
N ARG A 281 -21.51 -19.20 11.79
CA ARG A 281 -22.79 -19.07 12.47
C ARG A 281 -23.48 -17.85 11.86
N ALA A 282 -24.63 -18.06 11.22
CA ALA A 282 -25.59 -16.98 11.14
C ALA A 282 -25.90 -16.62 12.60
N GLU A 283 -25.76 -15.36 12.98
CA GLU A 283 -26.45 -14.94 14.20
C GLU A 283 -27.93 -15.23 13.94
N ASP A 284 -28.52 -16.11 14.75
CA ASP A 284 -29.95 -16.37 14.71
C ASP A 284 -30.64 -15.02 14.74
N GLY A 285 -31.39 -14.70 13.69
CA GLY A 285 -32.14 -13.46 13.54
C GLY A 285 -33.31 -13.33 14.52
N SER A 286 -33.12 -13.70 15.78
CA SER A 286 -34.05 -13.49 16.89
C SER A 286 -33.76 -12.18 17.63
N ALA A 287 -33.34 -11.13 16.91
CA ALA A 287 -33.70 -9.78 17.33
C ALA A 287 -35.21 -9.67 17.12
N THR A 288 -35.97 -9.97 18.17
CA THR A 288 -37.40 -9.73 18.26
C THR A 288 -37.74 -8.37 17.64
N VAL A 289 -38.62 -8.40 16.64
CA VAL A 289 -39.25 -7.22 16.07
C VAL A 289 -40.13 -6.61 17.16
N GLU A 290 -39.53 -5.83 18.04
CA GLU A 290 -40.23 -4.99 18.99
C GLU A 290 -39.44 -3.69 19.18
N ASN A 291 -39.31 -2.94 18.07
CA ASN A 291 -39.16 -1.49 18.08
C ASN A 291 -39.47 -0.88 16.70
N ALA A 292 -40.46 -1.44 15.99
CA ALA A 292 -41.09 -0.81 14.84
C ALA A 292 -42.31 0.02 15.27
N ALA A 293 -42.13 0.94 16.22
CA ALA A 293 -43.16 1.91 16.61
C ALA A 293 -42.57 3.16 17.28
N LYS A 294 -41.56 3.78 16.65
CA LYS A 294 -41.38 5.24 16.71
C LYS A 294 -40.59 5.64 15.49
N GLY A 295 -41.31 6.21 14.53
CA GLY A 295 -40.70 6.72 13.32
C GLY A 295 -39.72 7.83 13.66
N ASP A 296 -38.52 7.75 13.08
CA ASP A 296 -37.96 8.90 12.41
C ASP A 296 -37.05 8.46 11.27
N ARG A 297 -37.40 8.96 10.09
CA ARG A 297 -36.59 8.91 8.89
C ARG A 297 -35.60 10.07 8.96
N ALA A 298 -34.30 9.82 8.98
CA ALA A 298 -33.31 10.70 8.35
C ALA A 298 -31.91 10.07 8.35
N PHE A 299 -31.51 9.49 7.22
CA PHE A 299 -30.12 9.55 6.77
C PHE A 299 -30.11 10.61 5.66
N VAL A 300 -29.92 11.87 6.05
CA VAL A 300 -29.64 12.99 5.15
C VAL A 300 -28.47 13.75 5.78
N GLY A 301 -27.47 14.03 4.96
CA GLY A 301 -26.18 14.57 5.37
C GLY A 301 -26.30 15.81 6.25
N ALA A 302 -25.37 15.92 7.19
CA ALA A 302 -25.17 17.12 7.97
C ALA A 302 -24.87 18.31 7.03
N PRO A 303 -25.69 19.38 7.03
CA PRO A 303 -25.29 20.66 6.49
C PRO A 303 -24.35 21.34 7.47
N LEU A 304 -23.32 22.00 6.93
CA LEU A 304 -22.49 22.95 7.66
C LEU A 304 -23.39 24.08 8.20
N ASP A 305 -23.33 24.32 9.51
CA ASP A 305 -24.01 25.45 10.18
C ASP A 305 -23.31 26.76 9.79
N PRO A 306 -24.01 27.71 9.13
CA PRO A 306 -23.55 29.06 8.91
C PRO A 306 -24.31 29.99 9.86
N SER A 307 -23.92 30.03 11.14
CA SER A 307 -24.44 31.03 12.07
C SER A 307 -23.50 32.25 12.14
N PRO A 308 -24.06 33.47 12.17
CA PRO A 308 -23.35 34.71 11.83
C PRO A 308 -22.48 35.22 12.99
N ILE A 309 -21.28 35.68 12.65
CA ILE A 309 -20.55 36.65 13.46
C ILE A 309 -21.29 37.98 13.32
N ASN A 310 -21.74 38.56 14.43
CA ASN A 310 -22.20 39.95 14.44
C ASN A 310 -22.23 40.51 15.88
N PRO A 311 -22.11 41.83 16.05
CA PRO A 311 -21.15 42.78 15.48
C PRO A 311 -20.01 43.13 16.47
#